data_AF-A0AAP0MM74-F1
#
_entry.id   AF-A0AAP0MM74-F1
#
_cell.length_a   1.000
_cell.length_b   1.000
_cell.length_c   1.000
_cell.angle_alpha   90.00
_cell.angle_beta   90.00
_cell.angle_gamma   90.00
#
_symmetry.space_group_name_H-M   'P 1'
#
loop_
_entity.id
_entity.type
_entity.pdbx_description
1 polymer ?
#
loop_
_entity_poly.entity_id
_entity_poly.type
_entity_poly.pdbx_seq_one_letter_code
_entity_poly.pdbx_strand_id
1 'polypeptide(L)'
;MTARRLTPMISVLTLAIATLLFWASFSGASAKSSEAAFVEKTISSHKIVIFSKSYCPYCRRAKSVFKELNMAPHVVELDERDDGWNIQDALGEMVGRRTVPQVFINGKHIGGSDDTVEAYESGKLAQLLGIAASGKDDL
;
A
#
# COMPACT_ATOMS: atom_id res chain seq x y z
N MET A 1 -17.99 -38.02 72.89
CA MET A 1 -18.69 -38.59 71.72
C MET A 1 -19.46 -37.47 71.04
N THR A 2 -18.92 -36.92 69.95
CA THR A 2 -19.62 -35.87 69.18
C THR A 2 -19.26 -36.00 67.71
N ALA A 3 -20.30 -35.88 66.89
CA ALA A 3 -20.41 -36.37 65.52
C ALA A 3 -19.54 -35.61 64.51
N ARG A 4 -19.03 -36.36 63.53
CA ARG A 4 -18.53 -35.83 62.25
C ARG A 4 -19.70 -35.21 61.48
N ARG A 5 -19.57 -33.94 61.09
CA ARG A 5 -20.35 -33.36 59.99
C ARG A 5 -19.45 -33.23 58.77
N LEU A 6 -19.74 -34.03 57.74
CA LEU A 6 -19.20 -33.87 56.39
C LEU A 6 -19.84 -32.63 55.76
N THR A 7 -19.02 -31.72 55.25
CA THR A 7 -19.43 -30.76 54.22
C THR A 7 -19.16 -31.36 52.84
N PRO A 8 -20.09 -31.24 51.87
CA PRO A 8 -19.92 -31.81 50.54
C PRO A 8 -18.92 -30.99 49.71
N MET A 9 -18.06 -31.68 48.98
CA MET A 9 -17.23 -31.11 47.92
C MET A 9 -18.12 -30.55 46.82
N ILE A 10 -18.18 -29.23 46.69
CA ILE A 10 -18.79 -28.59 45.52
C ILE A 10 -17.70 -28.41 44.47
N SER A 11 -17.94 -29.06 43.33
CA SER A 11 -17.08 -29.25 42.17
C SER A 11 -16.57 -27.96 41.55
N VAL A 12 -15.24 -27.79 41.52
CA VAL A 12 -14.55 -26.75 40.75
C VAL A 12 -14.41 -27.25 39.30
N LEU A 13 -15.48 -27.21 38.51
CA LEU A 13 -15.42 -27.63 37.10
C LEU A 13 -16.49 -26.96 36.23
N THR A 14 -16.52 -25.62 36.15
CA THR A 14 -17.32 -24.93 35.11
C THR A 14 -16.72 -23.64 34.54
N LEU A 15 -15.56 -23.15 35.00
CA LEU A 15 -15.01 -21.84 34.55
C LEU A 15 -13.82 -21.91 33.59
N ALA A 16 -13.55 -23.05 32.94
CA ALA A 16 -12.39 -23.19 32.03
C ALA A 16 -12.76 -23.25 30.53
N ILE A 17 -14.04 -23.34 30.16
CA ILE A 17 -14.43 -23.63 28.78
C ILE A 17 -14.81 -22.38 27.97
N ALA A 18 -15.20 -21.27 28.62
CA ALA A 18 -15.62 -20.05 27.92
C ALA A 18 -14.46 -19.16 27.43
N THR A 19 -13.21 -19.38 27.88
CA THR A 19 -12.03 -18.65 27.37
C THR A 19 -11.31 -19.38 26.24
N LEU A 20 -11.57 -20.68 26.05
CA LEU A 20 -11.00 -21.45 24.93
C LEU A 20 -11.77 -21.29 23.61
N LEU A 21 -13.03 -20.85 23.66
CA LEU A 21 -13.84 -20.64 22.46
C LEU A 21 -13.76 -19.22 21.88
N PHE A 22 -13.08 -18.29 22.56
CA PHE A 22 -12.89 -16.92 22.04
C PHE A 22 -11.54 -16.72 21.33
N TRP A 23 -10.56 -17.62 21.51
CA TRP A 23 -9.28 -17.53 20.80
C TRP A 23 -9.26 -18.30 19.47
N ALA A 24 -10.21 -19.20 19.24
CA ALA A 24 -10.19 -20.09 18.08
C ALA A 24 -10.77 -19.49 16.77
N SER A 25 -10.94 -18.17 16.68
CA SER A 25 -11.29 -17.47 15.43
C SER A 25 -10.13 -16.60 14.94
N PHE A 26 -8.97 -17.21 14.74
CA PHE A 26 -7.91 -16.65 13.91
C PHE A 26 -7.52 -17.70 12.88
N SER A 27 -8.20 -17.72 11.74
CA SER A 27 -7.76 -18.53 10.60
C SER A 27 -8.25 -17.91 9.32
N GLY A 28 -7.34 -17.21 8.65
CA GLY A 28 -7.57 -16.62 7.34
C GLY A 28 -6.59 -15.52 6.94
N ALA A 29 -5.36 -15.50 7.45
CA ALA A 29 -4.33 -14.65 6.84
C ALA A 29 -3.95 -15.29 5.49
N SER A 30 -4.59 -14.85 4.40
CA SER A 30 -4.16 -15.15 3.04
C SER A 30 -2.74 -14.60 2.89
N ALA A 31 -1.75 -15.46 2.64
CA ALA A 31 -0.40 -15.02 2.36
C ALA A 31 -0.41 -14.20 1.06
N LYS A 32 0.03 -12.93 1.12
CA LYS A 32 0.20 -12.10 -0.08
C LYS A 32 1.16 -12.78 -1.06
N SER A 33 0.89 -12.63 -2.36
CA SER A 33 1.82 -13.06 -3.42
C SER A 33 3.16 -12.33 -3.28
N SER A 34 4.23 -12.94 -3.82
CA SER A 34 5.56 -12.33 -3.89
C SER A 34 5.55 -10.96 -4.56
N GLU A 35 4.73 -10.80 -5.60
CA GLU A 35 4.60 -9.59 -6.40
C GLU A 35 3.85 -8.49 -5.63
N ALA A 36 2.77 -8.84 -4.91
CA ALA A 36 2.10 -7.89 -4.03
C ALA A 36 3.05 -7.41 -2.91
N ALA A 37 3.83 -8.32 -2.32
CA ALA A 37 4.85 -7.95 -1.34
C ALA A 37 5.95 -7.06 -1.95
N PHE A 38 6.37 -7.33 -3.19
CA PHE A 38 7.32 -6.48 -3.92
C PHE A 38 6.76 -5.07 -4.14
N VAL A 39 5.50 -4.95 -4.58
CA VAL A 39 4.83 -3.67 -4.80
C VAL A 39 4.78 -2.87 -3.50
N GLU A 40 4.32 -3.46 -2.40
CA GLU A 40 4.24 -2.81 -1.09
C GLU A 40 5.60 -2.37 -0.56
N LYS A 41 6.60 -3.24 -0.67
CA LYS A 41 7.96 -2.91 -0.28
C LYS A 41 8.51 -1.75 -1.11
N THR A 42 8.29 -1.76 -2.42
CA THR A 42 8.77 -0.70 -3.32
C THR A 42 8.13 0.64 -2.97
N ILE A 43 6.81 0.65 -2.79
CA ILE A 43 6.00 1.83 -2.41
C ILE A 43 6.42 2.42 -1.06
N SER A 44 6.69 1.56 -0.07
CA SER A 44 7.08 2.01 1.28
C SER A 44 8.55 2.42 1.40
N SER A 45 9.43 1.92 0.52
CA SER A 45 10.88 2.21 0.59
C SER A 45 11.30 3.50 -0.11
N HIS A 46 10.42 4.11 -0.92
CA HIS A 46 10.76 5.27 -1.73
C HIS A 46 9.72 6.38 -1.62
N LYS A 47 10.19 7.63 -1.63
CA LYS A 47 9.32 8.82 -1.56
C LYS A 47 8.39 8.93 -2.78
N ILE A 48 8.90 8.63 -3.97
CA ILE A 48 8.15 8.65 -5.23
C ILE A 48 8.40 7.33 -5.95
N VAL A 49 7.32 6.65 -6.33
CA VAL A 49 7.37 5.42 -7.13
C VAL A 49 6.50 5.57 -8.36
N ILE A 50 7.01 5.13 -9.50
CA ILE A 50 6.27 5.05 -10.75
C ILE A 50 6.40 3.63 -11.30
N PHE A 51 5.31 2.87 -11.26
CA PHE A 51 5.21 1.64 -12.05
C PHE A 51 4.86 2.01 -13.48
N SER A 52 5.67 1.53 -14.42
CA SER A 52 5.80 2.12 -15.74
C SER A 52 5.99 1.07 -16.83
N LYS A 53 6.03 1.53 -18.08
CA LYS A 53 6.59 0.76 -19.19
C LYS A 53 7.47 1.67 -20.05
N SER A 54 8.61 1.15 -20.51
CA SER A 54 9.66 1.91 -21.19
C SER A 54 9.14 2.64 -22.43
N TYR A 55 8.29 1.96 -23.20
CA TYR A 55 7.72 2.45 -24.46
C TYR A 55 6.50 3.38 -24.29
N CYS A 56 5.94 3.49 -23.08
CA CYS A 56 4.63 4.13 -22.88
C CYS A 56 4.72 5.67 -22.90
N PRO A 57 3.98 6.37 -23.79
CA PRO A 57 4.00 7.84 -23.85
C PRO A 57 3.42 8.50 -22.58
N TYR A 58 2.35 7.94 -22.01
CA TYR A 58 1.77 8.43 -20.75
C TYR A 58 2.72 8.31 -19.56
N CYS A 59 3.54 7.26 -19.56
CA CYS A 59 4.60 7.09 -18.58
C CYS A 59 5.68 8.17 -18.72
N ARG A 60 6.11 8.46 -19.95
CA ARG A 60 7.08 9.56 -20.20
C ARG A 60 6.54 10.91 -19.72
N ARG A 61 5.25 11.19 -19.96
CA ARG A 61 4.59 12.41 -19.46
C ARG A 61 4.55 12.47 -17.93
N ALA A 62 4.25 11.36 -17.24
CA ALA A 62 4.28 11.36 -15.77
C ALA A 62 5.71 11.55 -15.23
N LYS A 63 6.72 10.91 -15.85
CA LYS A 63 8.14 11.07 -15.48
C LYS A 63 8.63 12.50 -15.71
N SER A 64 8.17 13.20 -16.75
CA SER A 64 8.60 14.58 -17.03
C SER A 64 8.15 15.56 -15.96
N VAL A 65 6.97 15.39 -15.35
CA VAL A 65 6.52 16.21 -14.22
C VAL A 65 7.53 16.19 -13.08
N PHE A 66 8.02 15.01 -12.70
CA PHE A 66 9.03 14.91 -11.63
C PHE A 66 10.40 15.44 -12.07
N LYS A 67 10.74 15.32 -13.36
CA LYS A 67 11.93 15.96 -13.93
C LYS A 67 11.87 17.49 -13.82
N GLU A 68 10.72 18.11 -14.10
CA GLU A 68 10.51 19.56 -13.96
C GLU A 68 10.66 20.01 -12.50
N LEU A 69 10.20 19.18 -11.56
CA LEU A 69 10.38 19.41 -10.12
C LEU A 69 11.80 19.11 -9.60
N ASN A 70 12.74 18.72 -10.47
CA ASN A 70 14.09 18.25 -10.10
C ASN A 70 14.07 17.11 -9.08
N MET A 71 13.09 16.22 -9.17
CA MET A 71 12.96 15.05 -8.31
C MET A 71 13.18 13.76 -9.09
N ALA A 72 13.96 12.84 -8.52
CA ALA A 72 14.22 11.54 -9.11
C ALA A 72 13.26 10.49 -8.53
N PRO A 73 12.24 10.02 -9.30
CA PRO A 73 11.39 8.93 -8.87
C PRO A 73 12.10 7.57 -8.96
N HIS A 74 11.70 6.63 -8.10
CA HIS A 74 12.02 5.22 -8.31
C HIS A 74 11.07 4.66 -9.37
N VAL A 75 11.61 4.22 -10.51
CA VAL A 75 10.83 3.73 -11.65
C VAL A 75 10.98 2.22 -11.75
N VAL A 76 9.86 1.52 -11.88
CA VAL A 76 9.82 0.09 -12.19
C VAL A 76 9.24 -0.08 -13.59
N GLU A 77 10.09 -0.40 -14.56
CA GLU A 77 9.68 -0.71 -15.94
C GLU A 77 9.17 -2.15 -15.99
N LEU A 78 7.85 -2.32 -16.05
CA LEU A 78 7.22 -3.64 -15.98
C LEU A 78 7.45 -4.48 -17.24
N ASP A 79 7.68 -3.84 -18.39
CA ASP A 79 8.00 -4.53 -19.64
C ASP A 79 9.43 -5.07 -19.70
N GLU A 80 10.31 -4.65 -18.78
CA GLU A 80 11.70 -5.10 -18.68
C GLU A 80 11.91 -6.16 -17.58
N ARG A 81 10.82 -6.69 -17.02
CA ARG A 81 10.83 -7.68 -15.95
C ARG A 81 10.05 -8.92 -16.33
N ASP A 82 10.60 -10.09 -16.02
CA ASP A 82 9.94 -11.38 -16.24
C ASP A 82 8.62 -11.51 -15.46
N ASP A 83 8.56 -10.93 -14.25
CA ASP A 83 7.38 -10.93 -13.37
C ASP A 83 6.49 -9.69 -13.55
N GLY A 84 6.77 -8.83 -14.55
CA GLY A 84 6.11 -7.54 -14.70
C GLY A 84 4.60 -7.63 -14.92
N TRP A 85 4.12 -8.68 -15.59
CA TRP A 85 2.70 -8.94 -15.78
C TRP A 85 1.98 -9.27 -14.46
N ASN A 86 2.60 -10.11 -13.61
CA ASN A 86 2.07 -10.45 -12.28
C ASN A 86 2.09 -9.24 -11.34
N ILE A 87 3.12 -8.40 -11.42
CA ILE A 87 3.17 -7.11 -10.70
C ILE A 87 2.04 -6.20 -11.16
N GLN A 88 1.76 -6.16 -12.47
CA GLN A 88 0.66 -5.38 -13.03
C GLN A 88 -0.71 -5.87 -12.53
N ASP A 89 -0.86 -7.16 -12.27
CA ASP A 89 -2.06 -7.76 -11.68
C ASP A 89 -2.21 -7.40 -10.21
N ALA A 90 -1.14 -7.56 -9.44
CA ALA A 90 -1.11 -7.14 -8.04
C ALA A 90 -1.45 -5.65 -7.89
N LEU A 91 -0.88 -4.79 -8.74
CA LEU A 91 -1.26 -3.37 -8.80
C LEU A 91 -2.74 -3.19 -9.09
N GLY A 92 -3.28 -3.93 -10.07
CA GLY A 92 -4.69 -3.94 -10.42
C GLY A 92 -5.61 -4.28 -9.24
N GLU A 93 -5.25 -5.28 -8.45
CA GLU A 93 -5.97 -5.66 -7.23
C GLU A 93 -5.87 -4.58 -6.14
N MET A 94 -4.71 -3.95 -5.97
CA MET A 94 -4.46 -2.96 -4.92
C MET A 94 -5.13 -1.62 -5.18
N VAL A 95 -5.19 -1.16 -6.43
CA VAL A 95 -5.65 0.19 -6.78
C VAL A 95 -6.86 0.22 -7.72
N GLY A 96 -7.36 -0.95 -8.12
CA GLY A 96 -8.52 -1.11 -9.00
C GLY A 96 -8.24 -0.84 -10.49
N ARG A 97 -6.98 -0.61 -10.90
CA ARG A 97 -6.60 -0.29 -12.27
C ARG A 97 -5.27 -0.95 -12.65
N ARG A 98 -5.25 -1.67 -13.77
CA ARG A 98 -4.03 -2.32 -14.32
C ARG A 98 -3.21 -1.42 -15.25
N THR A 99 -3.72 -0.24 -15.62
CA THR A 99 -3.04 0.63 -16.60
C THR A 99 -1.76 1.23 -16.03
N VAL A 100 -0.77 1.49 -16.88
CA VAL A 100 0.42 2.28 -16.52
C VAL A 100 0.33 3.71 -17.11
N PRO A 101 0.97 4.72 -16.49
CA PRO A 101 1.72 4.66 -15.23
C PRO A 101 0.80 4.53 -14.01
N GLN A 102 1.31 3.96 -12.92
CA GLN A 102 0.72 4.07 -11.58
C GLN A 102 1.71 4.78 -10.65
N VAL A 103 1.31 5.93 -10.11
CA VAL A 103 2.18 6.85 -9.37
C VAL A 103 1.82 6.86 -7.89
N PHE A 104 2.84 6.75 -7.04
CA PHE A 104 2.73 6.79 -5.59
C PHE A 104 3.67 7.83 -5.00
N ILE A 105 3.21 8.55 -3.97
CA ILE A 105 4.01 9.52 -3.22
C ILE A 105 3.82 9.28 -1.73
N ASN A 106 4.92 9.10 -1.00
CA ASN A 106 4.91 8.77 0.43
C ASN A 106 3.94 7.61 0.76
N GLY A 107 3.97 6.55 -0.06
CA GLY A 107 3.08 5.41 0.10
C GLY A 107 1.64 5.58 -0.43
N LYS A 108 1.20 6.81 -0.72
CA LYS A 108 -0.15 7.10 -1.19
C LYS A 108 -0.25 6.98 -2.71
N HIS A 109 -1.25 6.24 -3.19
CA HIS A 109 -1.58 6.19 -4.62
C HIS A 109 -2.18 7.52 -5.07
N ILE A 110 -1.61 8.10 -6.13
CA ILE A 110 -2.04 9.39 -6.69
C ILE A 110 -2.88 9.18 -7.95
N GLY A 111 -2.57 8.15 -8.73
CA GLY A 111 -3.27 7.80 -9.96
C GLY A 111 -2.30 7.54 -11.12
N GLY A 112 -2.78 7.82 -12.32
CA GLY A 112 -2.02 7.68 -13.55
C GLY A 112 -1.43 8.98 -14.06
N SER A 113 -1.26 9.07 -15.38
CA SER A 113 -0.60 10.19 -16.03
C SER A 113 -1.40 11.50 -15.91
N ASP A 114 -2.71 11.46 -16.16
CA ASP A 114 -3.58 12.64 -16.04
C ASP A 114 -3.66 13.13 -14.59
N ASP A 115 -3.87 12.21 -13.64
CA ASP A 115 -3.92 12.51 -12.21
C ASP A 115 -2.61 13.17 -11.72
N THR A 116 -1.47 12.76 -12.27
CA THR A 116 -0.15 13.33 -11.94
C THR A 116 0.00 14.76 -12.46
N VAL A 117 -0.41 15.01 -13.71
CA VAL A 117 -0.37 16.35 -14.32
C VAL A 117 -1.33 17.29 -13.60
N GLU A 118 -2.56 16.85 -13.32
CA GLU A 118 -3.54 17.65 -12.57
C GLU A 118 -3.01 18.01 -11.17
N ALA A 119 -2.41 17.04 -10.46
CA ALA A 119 -1.80 17.30 -9.16
C ALA A 119 -0.65 18.32 -9.24
N TYR A 120 0.12 18.30 -10.32
CA TYR A 120 1.19 19.27 -10.56
C TYR A 120 0.64 20.68 -10.80
N GLU A 121 -0.28 20.83 -11.76
CA GLU A 121 -0.85 22.13 -12.14
C GLU A 121 -1.63 22.81 -11.00
N SER A 122 -2.33 22.01 -10.20
CA SER A 122 -3.06 22.46 -9.01
C SER A 122 -2.14 22.80 -7.83
N GLY A 123 -0.85 22.47 -7.88
CA GLY A 123 0.09 22.63 -6.78
C GLY A 123 -0.04 21.58 -5.66
N LYS A 124 -1.03 20.68 -5.75
CA LYS A 124 -1.22 19.56 -4.81
C LYS A 124 0.02 18.67 -4.75
N LEU A 125 0.68 18.45 -5.88
CA LEU A 125 1.88 17.63 -5.97
C LEU A 125 3.04 18.24 -5.16
N ALA A 126 3.24 19.56 -5.28
CA ALA A 126 4.24 20.29 -4.50
C ALA A 126 3.97 20.17 -2.99
N GLN A 127 2.69 20.29 -2.57
CA GLN A 127 2.28 20.10 -1.18
C GLN A 127 2.60 18.69 -0.67
N LEU A 128 2.25 17.65 -1.44
CA LEU A 128 2.54 16.25 -1.09
C LEU A 128 4.05 15.95 -0.97
N LEU A 129 4.85 16.68 -1.74
CA LEU A 129 6.30 16.52 -1.77
C LEU A 129 7.03 17.41 -0.75
N GLY A 130 6.31 18.33 -0.07
CA GLY A 130 6.89 19.30 0.84
C GLY A 130 7.77 20.34 0.15
N ILE A 131 7.50 20.62 -1.13
CA ILE A 131 8.16 21.69 -1.88
C ILE A 131 7.45 22.98 -1.46
N ALA A 132 8.20 23.93 -0.88
CA ALA A 132 7.66 25.25 -0.60
C ALA A 132 7.07 25.81 -1.90
N ALA A 133 5.79 26.20 -1.88
CA ALA A 133 5.17 26.81 -3.03
C ALA A 133 5.97 28.07 -3.38
N SER A 134 6.80 28.00 -4.43
CA SER A 134 7.26 29.22 -5.10
C SER A 134 6.00 29.93 -5.55
N GLY A 135 5.79 31.14 -5.04
CA GLY A 135 4.56 31.90 -5.22
C GLY A 135 4.10 31.84 -6.67
N LYS A 136 2.81 31.55 -6.85
CA LYS A 136 2.10 31.73 -8.12
C LYS A 136 1.80 33.22 -8.29
N ASP A 137 2.83 34.05 -8.14
CA ASP A 137 2.82 35.46 -8.49
C ASP A 137 3.60 35.51 -9.81
N ASP A 138 3.00 36.04 -10.87
CA ASP A 138 3.62 36.34 -12.18
C ASP A 138 3.40 35.30 -13.32
N LEU A 139 2.14 35.12 -13.75
CA LEU A 139 1.77 34.95 -15.17
C LEU A 139 0.48 35.71 -15.48
#